data_AF-A0A944UIB9-F1
#
_entry.id   AF-A0A944UIB9-F1
#
_cell.length_a   1.000
_cell.length_b   1.000
_cell.length_c   1.000
_cell.angle_alpha   90.00
_cell.angle_beta   90.00
_cell.angle_gamma   90.00
#
_symmetry.space_group_name_H-M   'P 1'
#
loop_
_entity.id
_entity.type
_entity.pdbx_description
1 polymer ?
#
loop_
_entity_poly.entity_id
_entity_poly.type
_entity_poly.pdbx_seq_one_letter_code
_entity_poly.pdbx_strand_id
1 'polypeptide(L)'
;ELENEETSLIYCGGVLEEGQREGKVLGVLGIFFDWENLVFPILEGCLPRIKGEVVEGGAAFYVNDEHKVIATTDSENFKIGQVVKLPSENLNLDAGESASGIFTANEKKYIIGSSKTQGYREYQGLGWTAHVVRPID
;
A
#
# COMPACT_ATOMS: atom_id res chain seq x y z
N GLU A 1 -11.81 -18.50 2.96
CA GLU A 1 -11.29 -19.11 1.73
C GLU A 1 -9.89 -18.59 1.46
N LEU A 2 -9.09 -19.26 0.61
CA LEU A 2 -7.71 -18.84 0.26
C LEU A 2 -7.64 -17.92 -0.96
N GLU A 3 -8.76 -17.67 -1.63
CA GLU A 3 -8.83 -16.86 -2.85
C GLU A 3 -9.74 -15.66 -2.60
N ASN A 4 -9.16 -14.47 -2.73
CA ASN A 4 -9.89 -13.21 -2.86
C ASN A 4 -10.31 -13.00 -4.32
N GLU A 5 -11.59 -12.71 -4.54
CA GLU A 5 -12.16 -12.47 -5.88
C GLU A 5 -12.28 -10.97 -6.24
N GLU A 6 -11.98 -10.04 -5.31
CA GLU A 6 -12.22 -8.61 -5.53
C GLU A 6 -11.02 -7.84 -6.07
N THR A 7 -9.80 -8.12 -5.58
CA THR A 7 -8.60 -7.36 -5.95
C THR A 7 -7.40 -8.24 -6.30
N SER A 8 -6.67 -7.86 -7.34
CA SER A 8 -5.44 -8.55 -7.76
C SER A 8 -4.34 -7.56 -8.10
N LEU A 9 -3.11 -7.89 -7.70
CA LEU A 9 -1.92 -7.24 -8.24
C LEU A 9 -1.49 -8.02 -9.48
N ILE A 10 -1.40 -7.32 -10.61
CA ILE A 10 -1.09 -7.93 -11.90
C ILE A 10 0.25 -7.41 -12.40
N TYR A 11 1.17 -8.33 -12.67
CA TYR A 11 2.43 -8.04 -13.35
C TYR A 11 2.39 -8.64 -14.76
N CYS A 12 2.66 -7.82 -15.78
CA CYS A 12 2.63 -8.24 -17.18
C CYS A 12 3.97 -7.92 -17.87
N GLY A 13 4.41 -8.82 -18.74
CA GLY A 13 5.57 -8.62 -19.60
C GLY A 13 5.35 -9.18 -21.00
N GLY A 14 5.90 -8.51 -22.01
CA GLY A 14 5.87 -9.00 -23.39
C GLY A 14 6.74 -10.26 -23.57
N VAL A 15 6.20 -11.27 -24.24
CA VAL A 15 6.98 -12.44 -24.67
C VAL A 15 7.60 -12.10 -26.02
N LEU A 16 8.92 -11.96 -26.04
CA LEU A 16 9.69 -11.59 -27.22
C LEU A 16 10.16 -12.84 -27.98
N GLU A 17 10.11 -12.77 -29.31
CA GLU A 17 10.61 -13.82 -30.20
C GLU A 17 12.04 -14.23 -29.80
N GLU A 18 12.27 -15.53 -29.69
CA GLU A 18 13.55 -16.13 -29.26
C GLU A 18 14.11 -15.65 -27.90
N GLY A 19 13.29 -15.03 -27.03
CA GLY A 19 13.75 -14.52 -25.74
C GLY A 19 14.71 -13.35 -25.83
N GLN A 20 14.71 -12.63 -26.96
CA GLN A 20 15.54 -11.44 -27.17
C GLN A 20 15.16 -10.31 -26.19
N ARG A 21 16.10 -9.39 -25.91
CA ARG A 21 15.82 -8.20 -25.08
C ARG A 21 14.97 -7.15 -25.79
N GLU A 22 15.09 -7.10 -27.11
CA GLU A 22 14.34 -6.22 -28.01
C GLU A 22 13.99 -7.02 -29.26
N GLY A 23 12.78 -6.87 -29.78
CA GLY A 23 12.34 -7.63 -30.94
C GLY A 23 10.83 -7.70 -31.09
N LYS A 24 10.38 -8.63 -31.93
CA LYS A 24 8.96 -8.84 -32.19
C LYS A 24 8.26 -9.40 -30.95
N VAL A 25 7.22 -8.71 -30.48
CA VAL A 25 6.34 -9.19 -29.41
C VAL A 25 5.41 -10.27 -29.99
N LEU A 26 5.44 -11.46 -29.38
CA LEU A 26 4.60 -12.60 -29.76
C LEU A 26 3.37 -12.76 -28.87
N GLY A 27 3.40 -12.20 -27.66
CA GLY A 27 2.31 -12.28 -26.69
C GLY A 27 2.65 -11.59 -25.38
N VAL A 28 1.87 -11.90 -24.33
CA VAL A 28 2.05 -11.35 -22.97
C VAL A 28 2.02 -12.50 -21.97
N LEU A 29 2.93 -12.47 -21.00
CA LEU A 29 2.87 -13.28 -19.78
C LEU A 29 2.32 -12.39 -18.66
N GLY A 30 1.20 -12.81 -18.06
CA GLY A 30 0.61 -12.18 -16.89
C GLY A 30 0.77 -13.05 -15.64
N ILE A 31 1.12 -12.43 -14.53
CA ILE A 31 1.19 -13.05 -13.20
C ILE A 31 0.19 -12.29 -12.32
N PHE A 32 -0.71 -13.04 -11.68
CA PHE A 32 -1.77 -12.50 -10.84
C PHE A 32 -1.47 -12.91 -9.39
N PHE A 33 -1.43 -11.94 -8.50
CA PHE A 33 -1.32 -12.15 -7.07
C PHE A 33 -2.64 -11.78 -6.40
N ASP A 34 -3.10 -12.63 -5.49
CA ASP A 34 -4.12 -12.25 -4.52
C ASP A 34 -3.57 -11.09 -3.70
N TRP A 35 -4.11 -9.90 -3.94
CA TRP A 35 -3.54 -8.68 -3.39
C TRP A 35 -3.67 -8.65 -1.87
N GLU A 36 -4.87 -8.87 -1.34
CA GLU A 36 -5.14 -8.77 0.10
C GLU A 36 -4.34 -9.81 0.88
N ASN A 37 -4.32 -11.07 0.44
CA ASN A 37 -3.56 -12.12 1.12
C ASN A 37 -2.05 -11.89 1.03
N LEU A 38 -1.56 -11.26 -0.04
CA LEU A 38 -0.15 -10.91 -0.19
C LEU A 38 0.27 -9.76 0.75
N VAL A 39 -0.54 -8.72 0.87
CA VAL A 39 -0.16 -7.48 1.56
C VAL A 39 -0.53 -7.46 3.04
N PHE A 40 -1.57 -8.17 3.46
CA PHE A 40 -2.04 -8.13 4.84
C PHE A 40 -0.94 -8.51 5.86
N PRO A 41 -0.16 -9.60 5.65
CA PRO A 41 0.94 -9.94 6.56
C PRO A 41 2.04 -8.87 6.63
N ILE A 42 2.27 -8.13 5.53
CA ILE A 42 3.24 -7.03 5.47
C ILE A 42 2.75 -5.88 6.35
N LEU A 43 1.48 -5.48 6.19
CA LEU A 43 0.88 -4.41 6.97
C LEU A 43 0.81 -4.75 8.47
N GLU A 44 0.42 -5.99 8.81
CA GLU A 44 0.45 -6.52 10.19
C GLU A 44 1.84 -6.42 10.83
N GLY A 45 2.89 -6.73 10.05
CA GLY A 45 4.28 -6.59 10.48
C GLY A 45 4.69 -5.13 10.75
N CYS A 46 4.02 -4.17 10.13
CA CYS A 46 4.28 -2.73 10.26
C CYS A 46 3.44 -2.03 11.34
N LEU A 47 2.53 -2.74 12.02
CA LEU A 47 1.71 -2.14 13.07
C LEU A 47 2.56 -1.48 14.16
N PRO A 48 2.14 -0.31 14.68
CA PRO A 48 2.89 0.40 15.70
C PRO A 48 2.94 -0.42 16.98
N ARG A 49 4.13 -0.54 17.58
CA ARG A 49 4.35 -1.31 18.81
C ARG A 49 4.97 -0.48 19.92
N ILE A 50 4.54 -0.71 21.15
CA ILE A 50 5.14 -0.15 22.36
C ILE A 50 5.47 -1.31 23.29
N LYS A 51 6.75 -1.46 23.66
CA LYS A 51 7.26 -2.57 24.47
C LYS A 51 6.92 -3.96 23.89
N GLY A 52 6.87 -4.07 22.56
CA GLY A 52 6.60 -5.33 21.83
C GLY A 52 5.12 -5.57 21.50
N GLU A 53 4.21 -4.90 22.20
CA GLU A 53 2.77 -5.05 22.02
C GLU A 53 2.25 -4.10 20.94
N VAL A 54 1.30 -4.57 20.12
CA VAL A 54 0.58 -3.73 19.15
C VAL A 54 -0.20 -2.68 19.92
N VAL A 55 -0.11 -1.43 19.47
CA VAL A 55 -0.88 -0.34 20.07
C VAL A 55 -2.33 -0.46 19.65
N GLU A 56 -3.24 -0.49 20.63
CA GLU A 56 -4.69 -0.50 20.38
C GLU A 56 -5.12 0.69 19.51
N GLY A 57 -5.94 0.40 18.49
CA GLY A 57 -6.36 1.39 17.50
C GLY A 57 -5.26 1.84 16.52
N GLY A 58 -4.06 1.27 16.60
CA GLY A 58 -3.04 1.43 15.58
C GLY A 58 -3.40 0.69 14.30
N ALA A 59 -3.08 1.28 13.14
CA ALA A 59 -3.37 0.69 11.84
C ALA A 59 -2.24 0.92 10.84
N ALA A 60 -2.16 0.04 9.85
CA ALA A 60 -1.30 0.20 8.69
C ALA A 60 -2.14 0.00 7.42
N PHE A 61 -1.92 0.85 6.42
CA PHE A 61 -2.68 0.79 5.17
C PHE A 61 -1.90 1.35 3.99
N TYR A 62 -2.25 0.89 2.78
CA TYR A 62 -1.77 1.44 1.52
C TYR A 62 -2.85 2.30 0.87
N VAL A 63 -2.43 3.39 0.24
CA VAL A 63 -3.29 4.17 -0.67
C VAL A 63 -2.68 4.23 -2.06
N ASN A 64 -3.53 4.30 -3.09
CA ASN A 64 -3.09 4.55 -4.46
C ASN A 64 -2.87 6.06 -4.73
N ASP A 65 -2.53 6.39 -5.96
CA ASP A 65 -2.37 7.76 -6.49
C ASP A 65 -3.66 8.61 -6.45
N GLU A 66 -4.83 7.97 -6.45
CA GLU A 66 -6.12 8.63 -6.20
C GLU A 66 -6.44 8.81 -4.70
N HIS A 67 -5.49 8.52 -3.81
CA HIS A 67 -5.64 8.54 -2.35
C HIS A 67 -6.73 7.62 -1.80
N LYS A 68 -7.09 6.57 -2.56
CA LYS A 68 -8.01 5.53 -2.12
C LYS A 68 -7.25 4.45 -1.37
N VAL A 69 -7.79 4.00 -0.25
CA VAL A 69 -7.25 2.83 0.47
C VAL A 69 -7.36 1.61 -0.44
N ILE A 70 -6.25 0.92 -0.64
CA ILE A 70 -6.18 -0.32 -1.42
C ILE A 70 -5.87 -1.53 -0.56
N ALA A 71 -5.37 -1.35 0.67
CA ALA A 71 -5.16 -2.41 1.65
C ALA A 71 -5.12 -1.81 3.06
N THR A 72 -5.58 -2.54 4.08
CA THR A 72 -5.66 -2.03 5.47
C THR A 72 -5.64 -3.16 6.49
N THR A 73 -5.12 -2.89 7.69
CA THR A 73 -5.31 -3.72 8.89
C THR A 73 -6.54 -3.32 9.70
N ASP A 74 -7.15 -2.18 9.39
CA ASP A 74 -8.32 -1.63 10.09
C ASP A 74 -9.34 -1.15 9.05
N SER A 75 -10.22 -2.07 8.65
CA SER A 75 -11.28 -1.80 7.68
C SER A 75 -12.44 -0.99 8.27
N GLU A 76 -12.53 -0.87 9.60
CA GLU A 76 -13.56 -0.07 10.26
C GLU A 76 -13.25 1.42 10.10
N ASN A 77 -11.99 1.81 10.28
CA ASN A 77 -11.58 3.21 10.19
C ASN A 77 -11.04 3.62 8.81
N PHE A 78 -10.41 2.70 8.09
CA PHE A 78 -9.77 2.94 6.79
C PHE A 78 -10.25 1.91 5.77
N LYS A 79 -11.50 2.05 5.31
CA LYS A 79 -12.14 1.05 4.44
C LYS A 79 -11.50 1.01 3.05
N ILE A 80 -11.36 -0.18 2.47
CA ILE A 80 -10.97 -0.35 1.05
C ILE A 80 -11.86 0.49 0.13
N GLY A 81 -11.24 1.21 -0.80
CA GLY A 81 -11.89 2.14 -1.74
C GLY A 81 -12.24 3.52 -1.18
N GLN A 82 -12.10 3.73 0.13
CA GLN A 82 -12.31 5.03 0.76
C GLN A 82 -11.20 6.00 0.36
N VAL A 83 -11.55 7.23 -0.04
CA VAL A 83 -10.58 8.32 -0.16
C VAL A 83 -10.24 8.84 1.24
N VAL A 84 -8.99 8.73 1.65
CA VAL A 84 -8.54 9.23 2.96
C VAL A 84 -8.17 10.71 2.91
N LYS A 85 -8.50 11.43 3.97
CA LYS A 85 -8.11 12.83 4.17
C LYS A 85 -6.91 12.87 5.11
N LEU A 86 -5.72 12.79 4.54
CA LEU A 86 -4.46 12.89 5.27
C LEU A 86 -3.82 14.28 5.06
N PRO A 87 -2.86 14.69 5.90
CA PRO A 87 -2.11 15.93 5.69
C PRO A 87 -1.43 15.91 4.30
N SER A 88 -1.35 17.07 3.64
CA SER A 88 -0.82 17.15 2.27
C SER A 88 0.62 16.63 2.15
N GLU A 89 1.44 16.83 3.20
CA GLU A 89 2.81 16.31 3.30
C GLU A 89 2.88 14.77 3.33
N ASN A 90 1.82 14.09 3.77
CA ASN A 90 1.75 12.63 3.78
C ASN A 90 1.20 12.05 2.47
N LEU A 91 0.52 12.85 1.64
CA LEU A 91 -0.07 12.42 0.36
C LEU A 91 0.84 12.75 -0.83
N ASN A 92 1.47 13.93 -0.82
CA ASN A 92 2.24 14.46 -1.93
C ASN A 92 3.74 14.19 -1.75
N LEU A 93 4.08 12.92 -1.54
CA LEU A 93 5.47 12.46 -1.45
C LEU A 93 6.02 12.15 -2.85
N ASP A 94 7.29 12.49 -3.08
CA ASP A 94 8.05 11.95 -4.20
C ASP A 94 8.55 10.53 -3.92
N ALA A 95 9.04 9.84 -4.94
CA ALA A 95 9.50 8.46 -4.82
C ALA A 95 10.64 8.33 -3.80
N GLY A 96 10.46 7.45 -2.80
CA GLY A 96 11.41 7.25 -1.70
C GLY A 96 11.31 8.27 -0.56
N GLU A 97 10.48 9.30 -0.69
CA GLU A 97 10.26 10.25 0.39
C GLU A 97 9.38 9.67 1.49
N SER A 98 9.53 10.23 2.68
CA SER A 98 8.73 9.89 3.85
C SER A 98 8.37 11.14 4.63
N ALA A 99 7.19 11.15 5.24
CA ALA A 99 6.71 12.23 6.08
C ALA A 99 6.06 11.68 7.35
N SER A 100 6.00 12.51 8.38
CA SER A 100 5.25 12.25 9.59
C SER A 100 4.36 13.43 9.91
N GLY A 101 3.19 13.17 10.47
CA GLY A 101 2.24 14.23 10.78
C GLY A 101 1.25 13.83 11.85
N ILE A 102 0.23 14.66 12.00
CA ILE A 102 -0.91 14.41 12.86
C ILE A 102 -2.17 14.72 12.07
N PHE A 103 -3.20 13.89 12.23
CA PHE A 103 -4.49 14.12 11.61
C PHE A 103 -5.62 13.62 12.51
N THR A 104 -6.85 13.99 12.15
CA THR A 104 -8.07 13.53 12.83
C THR A 104 -8.95 12.81 11.83
N ALA A 105 -9.38 11.62 12.20
CA ALA A 105 -10.33 10.81 11.44
C ALA A 105 -11.23 10.05 12.42
N ASN A 106 -12.52 9.91 12.09
CA ASN A 106 -13.50 9.19 12.91
C ASN A 106 -13.45 9.61 14.39
N GLU A 107 -13.40 10.93 14.63
CA GLU A 107 -13.37 11.55 15.97
C GLU A 107 -12.13 11.21 16.81
N LYS A 108 -11.14 10.51 16.25
CA LYS A 108 -9.87 10.16 16.90
C LYS A 108 -8.72 10.96 16.32
N LYS A 109 -7.75 11.30 17.17
CA LYS A 109 -6.51 11.97 16.75
C LYS A 109 -5.39 10.95 16.60
N TYR A 110 -4.71 10.97 15.45
CA TYR A 110 -3.65 10.03 15.11
C TYR A 110 -2.33 10.75 14.85
N ILE A 111 -1.23 10.13 15.28
CA ILE A 111 0.09 10.35 14.66
C ILE A 111 0.15 9.44 13.43
N ILE A 112 0.69 9.96 12.34
CA ILE A 112 0.90 9.23 11.10
C ILE A 112 2.37 9.25 10.68
N GLY A 113 2.87 8.10 10.22
CA GLY A 113 4.06 7.99 9.39
C GLY A 113 3.66 7.57 7.98
N SER A 114 4.32 8.08 6.95
CA SER A 114 4.02 7.79 5.55
C SER A 114 5.30 7.64 4.74
N SER A 115 5.29 6.74 3.76
CA SER A 115 6.43 6.49 2.88
C SER A 115 5.96 6.10 1.50
N LYS A 116 6.51 6.74 0.46
CA LYS A 116 6.20 6.40 -0.92
C LYS A 116 7.27 5.48 -1.49
N THR A 117 6.83 4.46 -2.22
CA THR A 117 7.75 3.50 -2.83
C THR A 117 8.75 4.22 -3.76
N GLN A 118 10.02 3.82 -3.69
CA GLN A 118 11.03 4.16 -4.71
C GLN A 118 11.11 3.09 -5.82
N GLY A 119 10.19 2.12 -5.80
CA GLY A 119 10.25 0.91 -6.61
C GLY A 119 11.18 -0.16 -6.02
N TYR A 120 11.24 -1.28 -6.72
CA TYR A 120 12.16 -2.37 -6.47
C TYR A 120 12.81 -2.81 -7.78
N ARG A 121 14.14 -2.69 -7.85
CA ARG A 121 14.93 -2.93 -9.05
C ARG A 121 14.38 -2.17 -10.27
N GLU A 122 14.02 -2.86 -11.34
CA GLU A 122 13.50 -2.28 -12.57
C GLU A 122 12.00 -1.91 -12.47
N TYR A 123 11.31 -2.31 -11.39
CA TYR A 123 9.89 -2.06 -11.19
C TYR A 123 9.66 -0.85 -10.30
N GLN A 124 9.16 0.25 -10.87
CA GLN A 124 8.90 1.49 -10.15
C GLN A 124 7.74 1.41 -9.13
N GLY A 125 6.93 0.35 -9.17
CA GLY A 125 5.72 0.22 -8.38
C GLY A 125 4.49 0.84 -9.07
N LEU A 126 3.33 0.72 -8.42
CA LEU A 126 2.05 1.30 -8.90
C LEU A 126 1.74 2.67 -8.27
N GLY A 127 2.77 3.37 -7.78
CA GLY A 127 2.60 4.71 -7.20
C GLY A 127 1.90 4.76 -5.84
N TRP A 128 1.73 3.62 -5.15
CA TRP A 128 1.12 3.60 -3.83
C TRP A 128 2.00 4.22 -2.74
N THR A 129 1.35 4.70 -1.68
CA THR A 129 1.98 5.21 -0.46
C THR A 129 1.57 4.34 0.73
N ALA A 130 2.53 3.99 1.57
CA ALA A 130 2.32 3.27 2.82
C ALA A 130 2.05 4.26 3.95
N HIS A 131 1.09 3.93 4.82
CA HIS A 131 0.79 4.69 6.02
C HIS A 131 0.75 3.79 7.24
N VAL A 132 1.28 4.28 8.36
CA VAL A 132 1.12 3.68 9.69
C VAL A 132 0.61 4.77 10.62
N VAL A 133 -0.45 4.47 11.36
CA VAL A 133 -1.12 5.41 12.24
C VAL A 133 -1.26 4.86 13.64
N ARG A 134 -1.19 5.75 14.64
CA ARG A 134 -1.39 5.42 16.04
C ARG A 134 -2.24 6.50 16.70
N PRO A 135 -3.30 6.15 17.44
CA PRO A 135 -4.06 7.14 18.20
C PRO A 135 -3.20 7.81 19.28
N ILE A 136 -3.55 9.04 19.65
CA ILE A 136 -2.86 9.85 20.66
C ILE A 136 -3.64 9.93 21.98
N ASP A 137 -4.93 9.62 21.93
CA ASP A 137 -5.86 9.75 23.07
C ASP A 137 -5.68 8.64 24.12
#